data_AF-A0A7G9W5S0-F1
#
_entry.id   AF-A0A7G9W5S0-F1
#
_cell.length_a   1.000
_cell.length_b   1.000
_cell.length_c   1.000
_cell.angle_alpha   90.00
_cell.angle_beta   90.00
_cell.angle_gamma   90.00
#
_symmetry.space_group_name_H-M   'P 1'
#
loop_
_entity.id
_entity.type
_entity.pdbx_description
1 polymer ?
#
loop_
_entity_poly.entity_id
_entity_poly.type
_entity_poly.pdbx_seq_one_letter_code
_entity_poly.pdbx_strand_id
1 'polypeptide(L)'
;MDIIEDARDAFNGFRKSYGMFSNVRTIITLAGKTNDPHLKEKAGHYGELLVLEATELNLGTCWVGGTFEKKNPIFKVADDETLVCVLTIGNVNEENTFKESIIYKLTLRKIKPLKDLYVSDAETPNWFIKGMEAVQKAPSAINRLPVKFEYKNGVVSASTPDTMVYDLIDLGIAKVHFSLTVGGHFELGNKGKFIKE
;
A
#
# COMPACT_ATOMS: atom_id res chain seq x y z
N MET A 1 12.21 2.49 -9.61
CA MET A 1 11.06 3.37 -9.28
C MET A 1 11.34 4.69 -9.92
N ASP A 2 10.42 5.20 -10.73
CA ASP A 2 10.60 6.46 -11.43
C ASP A 2 9.43 7.40 -11.16
N ILE A 3 9.74 8.69 -11.00
CA ILE A 3 8.75 9.76 -11.00
C ILE A 3 8.47 10.22 -12.43
N ILE A 4 7.19 10.33 -12.78
CA ILE A 4 6.73 10.85 -14.07
C ILE A 4 5.87 12.07 -13.78
N GLU A 5 6.34 13.25 -14.17
CA GLU A 5 5.68 14.53 -13.88
C GLU A 5 4.53 14.87 -14.85
N ASP A 6 4.45 14.16 -15.98
CA ASP A 6 3.38 14.34 -16.96
C ASP A 6 2.77 13.00 -17.41
N ALA A 7 1.89 12.47 -16.58
CA ALA A 7 1.18 11.21 -16.81
C ALA A 7 -0.27 11.39 -17.28
N ARG A 8 -0.63 12.56 -17.83
CA ARG A 8 -2.01 12.88 -18.25
C ARG A 8 -2.62 11.78 -19.13
N ASP A 9 -1.85 11.29 -20.09
CA ASP A 9 -2.34 10.31 -21.07
C ASP A 9 -2.56 8.91 -20.48
N ALA A 10 -1.89 8.56 -19.38
CA ALA A 10 -2.12 7.27 -18.71
C ALA A 10 -3.45 7.21 -17.95
N PHE A 11 -4.00 8.37 -17.56
CA PHE A 11 -5.24 8.49 -16.79
C PHE A 11 -6.41 9.10 -17.59
N ASN A 12 -6.19 9.42 -18.87
CA ASN A 12 -7.24 9.89 -19.78
C ASN A 12 -8.24 8.74 -20.09
N GLY A 13 -9.42 8.78 -19.44
CA GLY A 13 -10.57 7.92 -19.74
C GLY A 13 -11.44 7.59 -18.52
N PHE A 14 -12.77 7.59 -18.69
CA PHE A 14 -13.76 7.41 -17.61
C PHE A 14 -13.59 6.10 -16.81
N ARG A 15 -13.03 5.04 -17.42
CA ARG A 15 -12.76 3.74 -16.79
C ARG A 15 -11.42 3.68 -16.03
N LYS A 16 -10.51 4.64 -16.24
CA LYS A 16 -9.11 4.56 -15.79
C LYS A 16 -8.86 5.08 -14.36
N SER A 17 -9.89 5.58 -13.70
CA SER A 17 -9.83 6.11 -12.33
C SER A 17 -11.11 5.88 -11.51
N TYR A 18 -12.04 5.07 -12.02
CA TYR A 18 -13.45 5.04 -11.55
C TYR A 18 -14.12 6.43 -11.53
N GLY A 19 -13.58 7.41 -12.27
CA GLY A 19 -14.03 8.81 -12.21
C GLY A 19 -13.65 9.53 -10.92
N MET A 20 -12.78 8.96 -10.08
CA MET A 20 -12.40 9.49 -8.76
C MET A 20 -11.20 10.43 -8.78
N PHE A 21 -10.45 10.47 -9.89
CA PHE A 21 -9.30 11.35 -10.02
C PHE A 21 -9.57 12.48 -11.00
N SER A 22 -9.14 13.68 -10.63
CA SER A 22 -9.11 14.86 -11.49
C SER A 22 -7.66 15.34 -11.62
N ASN A 23 -7.26 15.72 -12.84
CA ASN A 23 -5.96 16.36 -13.11
C ASN A 23 -4.72 15.63 -12.53
N VAL A 24 -4.65 14.30 -12.63
CA VAL A 24 -3.42 13.55 -12.27
C VAL A 24 -2.30 13.93 -13.22
N ARG A 25 -1.25 14.55 -12.68
CA ARG A 25 -0.04 14.93 -13.43
C ARG A 25 1.14 14.07 -13.05
N THR A 26 1.39 13.96 -11.76
CA THR A 26 2.56 13.29 -11.23
C THR A 26 2.22 11.91 -10.70
N ILE A 27 2.98 10.90 -11.13
CA ILE A 27 2.91 9.56 -10.60
C ILE A 27 4.30 9.02 -10.26
N ILE A 28 4.35 8.06 -9.33
CA ILE A 28 5.53 7.24 -9.07
C ILE A 28 5.24 5.83 -9.55
N THR A 29 6.14 5.28 -10.36
CA THR A 29 6.07 3.91 -10.84
C THR A 29 6.77 2.95 -9.87
N LEU A 30 6.09 1.85 -9.56
CA LEU A 30 6.63 0.77 -8.75
C LEU A 30 6.87 -0.42 -9.69
N ALA A 31 8.10 -0.53 -10.20
CA ALA A 31 8.54 -1.59 -11.11
C ALA A 31 9.82 -2.24 -10.60
N GLY A 32 10.08 -3.46 -11.03
CA GLY A 32 11.32 -4.18 -10.72
C GLY A 32 11.40 -5.53 -11.41
N LYS A 33 12.50 -6.25 -11.14
CA LYS A 33 12.89 -7.46 -11.85
C LYS A 33 11.86 -8.58 -11.72
N THR A 34 11.50 -9.17 -12.85
CA THR A 34 10.52 -10.27 -12.94
C THR A 34 10.93 -11.54 -12.19
N ASN A 35 12.24 -11.72 -11.96
CA ASN A 35 12.80 -12.86 -11.23
C ASN A 35 12.95 -12.62 -9.72
N ASP A 36 12.60 -11.45 -9.20
CA ASP A 36 12.64 -11.18 -7.75
C ASP A 36 11.40 -11.79 -7.06
N PRO A 37 11.55 -12.84 -6.24
CA PRO A 37 10.43 -13.53 -5.61
C PRO A 37 9.67 -12.64 -4.61
N HIS A 38 10.28 -11.55 -4.16
CA HIS A 38 9.70 -10.62 -3.19
C HIS A 38 9.31 -9.28 -3.81
N LEU A 39 9.29 -9.17 -5.15
CA LEU A 39 9.03 -7.92 -5.87
C LEU A 39 7.78 -7.19 -5.36
N LYS A 40 6.66 -7.90 -5.22
CA LYS A 40 5.38 -7.30 -4.80
C LYS A 40 5.43 -6.77 -3.37
N GLU A 41 6.02 -7.53 -2.46
CA GLU A 41 6.17 -7.12 -1.06
C GLU A 41 7.10 -5.92 -0.93
N LYS A 42 8.24 -5.93 -1.63
CA LYS A 42 9.16 -4.79 -1.70
C LYS A 42 8.47 -3.55 -2.29
N ALA A 43 7.68 -3.72 -3.35
CA ALA A 43 6.91 -2.63 -3.94
C ALA A 43 5.92 -2.04 -2.94
N GLY A 44 5.20 -2.89 -2.18
CA GLY A 44 4.34 -2.45 -1.07
C GLY A 44 5.10 -1.71 0.02
N HIS A 45 6.24 -2.25 0.44
CA HIS A 45 7.09 -1.68 1.48
C HIS A 45 7.62 -0.29 1.09
N TYR A 46 8.40 -0.21 0.01
CA TYR A 46 9.02 1.04 -0.40
C TYR A 46 8.01 2.04 -0.96
N GLY A 47 6.95 1.56 -1.62
CA GLY A 47 5.86 2.41 -2.07
C GLY A 47 5.15 3.08 -0.91
N GLU A 48 4.91 2.37 0.20
CA GLU A 48 4.27 2.96 1.37
C GLU A 48 5.15 3.98 2.08
N LEU A 49 6.46 3.77 2.12
CA LEU A 49 7.39 4.79 2.63
C LEU A 49 7.25 6.11 1.84
N LEU A 50 7.13 6.03 0.51
CA LEU A 50 6.91 7.21 -0.34
C LEU A 50 5.53 7.83 -0.12
N VAL A 51 4.49 7.00 0.10
CA VAL A 51 3.14 7.48 0.44
C VAL A 51 3.14 8.26 1.74
N LEU A 52 3.80 7.73 2.77
CA LEU A 52 3.89 8.38 4.09
C LEU A 52 4.70 9.68 4.00
N GLU A 53 5.83 9.69 3.30
CA GLU A 53 6.62 10.91 3.08
C GLU A 53 5.82 11.99 2.33
N ALA A 54 5.13 11.61 1.25
CA ALA A 54 4.28 12.55 0.51
C ALA A 54 3.12 13.08 1.38
N THR A 55 2.60 12.24 2.28
CA THR A 55 1.54 12.63 3.23
C THR A 55 2.06 13.63 4.26
N GLU A 56 3.28 13.46 4.79
CA GLU A 56 3.94 14.45 5.67
C GLU A 56 4.16 15.79 4.96
N LEU A 57 4.33 15.78 3.63
CA LEU A 57 4.38 16.97 2.78
C LEU A 57 3.00 17.55 2.40
N ASN A 58 1.91 17.05 3.00
CA ASN A 58 0.52 17.41 2.71
C ASN A 58 0.07 17.17 1.26
N LEU A 59 0.66 16.19 0.58
CA LEU A 59 0.23 15.76 -0.75
C LEU A 59 -0.82 14.65 -0.63
N GLY A 60 -1.82 14.70 -1.51
CA GLY A 60 -2.73 13.58 -1.70
C GLY A 60 -2.05 12.44 -2.43
N THR A 61 -2.33 11.21 -2.00
CA THR A 61 -1.77 10.00 -2.58
C THR A 61 -2.86 8.98 -2.91
N CYS A 62 -2.63 8.14 -3.92
CA CYS A 62 -3.48 6.98 -4.16
C CYS A 62 -2.72 5.82 -4.81
N TRP A 63 -2.93 4.62 -4.28
CA TRP A 63 -2.48 3.37 -4.88
C TRP A 63 -3.35 3.00 -6.08
N VAL A 64 -2.73 2.80 -7.24
CA VAL A 64 -3.41 2.38 -8.47
C VAL A 64 -2.75 1.13 -9.04
N GLY A 65 -3.46 0.00 -9.01
CA GLY A 65 -2.95 -1.30 -9.46
C GLY A 65 -3.46 -1.77 -10.82
N GLY A 66 -4.69 -1.38 -11.22
CA GLY A 66 -5.38 -2.06 -12.33
C GLY A 66 -6.05 -1.15 -13.37
N THR A 67 -6.13 0.15 -13.13
CA THR A 67 -6.94 1.05 -13.97
C THR A 67 -6.11 1.93 -14.92
N PHE A 68 -4.84 1.62 -15.18
CA PHE A 68 -4.01 2.36 -16.14
C PHE A 68 -3.56 1.48 -17.31
N GLU A 69 -3.18 2.11 -18.41
CA GLU A 69 -2.75 1.41 -19.62
C GLU A 69 -1.29 0.95 -19.51
N LYS A 70 -1.08 -0.31 -19.13
CA LYS A 70 0.26 -0.87 -18.82
C LYS A 70 1.29 -0.78 -19.96
N LYS A 71 0.85 -0.68 -21.21
CA LYS A 71 1.71 -0.55 -22.40
C LYS A 71 1.93 0.91 -22.84
N ASN A 72 1.52 1.87 -22.02
CA ASN A 72 1.71 3.28 -22.35
C ASN A 72 3.22 3.60 -22.35
N PRO A 73 3.74 4.26 -23.41
CA PRO A 73 5.17 4.53 -23.55
C PRO A 73 5.74 5.46 -22.47
N ILE A 74 4.91 6.14 -21.66
CA ILE A 74 5.41 6.90 -20.51
C ILE A 74 6.04 6.01 -19.45
N PHE A 75 5.65 4.73 -19.38
CA PHE A 75 6.19 3.77 -18.43
C PHE A 75 7.52 3.23 -18.96
N LYS A 76 8.63 3.68 -18.36
CA LYS A 76 9.96 3.17 -18.65
C LYS A 76 10.20 1.90 -17.85
N VAL A 77 9.85 0.75 -18.41
CA VAL A 77 10.03 -0.57 -17.81
C VAL A 77 10.97 -1.36 -18.71
N ALA A 78 12.06 -1.88 -18.16
CA ALA A 78 13.00 -2.71 -18.92
C ALA A 78 12.38 -4.08 -19.28
N ASP A 79 12.94 -4.76 -20.28
CA ASP A 79 12.43 -6.07 -20.75
C ASP A 79 12.40 -7.16 -19.66
N ASP A 80 13.29 -7.06 -18.67
CA ASP A 80 13.37 -7.99 -17.54
C ASP A 80 12.62 -7.50 -16.29
N GLU A 81 11.87 -6.40 -16.41
CA GLU A 81 11.08 -5.79 -15.34
C GLU A 81 9.57 -5.86 -15.60
N THR A 82 8.81 -5.68 -14.53
CA THR A 82 7.35 -5.56 -14.62
C THR A 82 6.86 -4.41 -13.75
N LEU A 83 5.87 -3.67 -14.27
CA LEU A 83 5.18 -2.62 -13.53
C LEU A 83 4.15 -3.25 -12.59
N VAL A 84 4.37 -3.09 -11.29
CA VAL A 84 3.54 -3.66 -10.21
C VAL A 84 2.31 -2.79 -9.97
N CYS A 85 2.54 -1.52 -9.62
CA CYS A 85 1.53 -0.50 -9.32
C CYS A 85 2.08 0.89 -9.68
N VAL A 86 1.21 1.89 -9.66
CA VAL A 86 1.61 3.31 -9.65
C VAL A 86 0.98 4.01 -8.45
N LEU A 87 1.67 5.04 -7.95
CA LEU A 87 1.16 5.95 -6.93
C LEU A 87 0.85 7.27 -7.61
N THR A 88 -0.37 7.79 -7.50
CA THR A 88 -0.65 9.18 -7.86
C THR A 88 -0.24 10.09 -6.72
N ILE A 89 0.39 11.22 -7.02
CA ILE A 89 0.77 12.23 -6.00
C ILE A 89 0.42 13.64 -6.49
N GLY A 90 -0.03 14.51 -5.60
CA GLY A 90 -0.28 15.91 -5.94
C GLY A 90 -1.06 16.68 -4.89
N ASN A 91 -1.25 17.98 -5.15
CA ASN A 91 -2.06 18.84 -4.29
C ASN A 91 -3.54 18.48 -4.44
N VAL A 92 -4.23 18.33 -3.32
CA VAL A 92 -5.67 18.12 -3.28
C VAL A 92 -6.34 19.47 -3.02
N ASN A 93 -7.37 19.81 -3.81
CA ASN A 93 -8.16 21.00 -3.53
C ASN A 93 -8.96 20.79 -2.24
N GLU A 94 -8.89 21.74 -1.30
CA GLU A 94 -9.60 21.64 0.00
C GLU A 94 -11.13 21.67 -0.15
N GLU A 95 -11.63 22.28 -1.23
CA GLU A 95 -13.05 22.30 -1.58
C GLU A 95 -13.48 20.92 -2.09
N ASN A 96 -13.78 20.00 -1.16
CA ASN A 96 -14.46 18.75 -1.49
C ASN A 96 -15.78 19.08 -2.19
N THR A 97 -15.86 18.75 -3.48
CA THR A 97 -17.12 18.85 -4.19
C THR A 97 -18.15 17.92 -3.54
N PHE A 98 -19.44 18.24 -3.69
CA PHE A 98 -20.53 17.39 -3.17
C PHE A 98 -20.41 15.94 -3.66
N LYS A 99 -19.86 15.73 -4.87
CA LYS A 99 -19.59 14.40 -5.44
C LYS A 99 -18.47 13.66 -4.68
N GLU A 100 -17.35 14.32 -4.40
CA GLU A 100 -16.22 13.73 -3.65
C GLU A 100 -16.64 13.36 -2.23
N SER A 101 -17.45 14.20 -1.57
CA SER A 101 -17.98 13.90 -0.23
C SER A 101 -18.86 12.63 -0.21
N ILE A 102 -19.65 12.40 -1.26
CA ILE A 102 -20.46 11.18 -1.40
C ILE A 102 -19.57 9.97 -1.70
N ILE A 103 -18.63 10.10 -2.62
CA ILE A 103 -17.68 9.03 -2.97
C ILE A 103 -16.87 8.63 -1.73
N TYR A 104 -16.37 9.59 -0.97
CA TYR A 104 -15.66 9.34 0.28
C TYR A 104 -16.52 8.49 1.23
N LYS A 105 -17.76 8.90 1.50
CA LYS A 105 -18.67 8.14 2.36
C LYS A 105 -18.97 6.72 1.87
N LEU A 106 -19.07 6.53 0.56
CA LEU A 106 -19.32 5.21 -0.04
C LEU A 106 -18.07 4.31 -0.06
N THR A 107 -16.88 4.91 -0.08
CA THR A 107 -15.59 4.21 -0.13
C THR A 107 -14.95 4.07 1.25
N LEU A 108 -15.50 4.73 2.28
CA LEU A 108 -15.07 4.61 3.66
C LEU A 108 -14.98 3.14 4.07
N ARG A 109 -13.75 2.74 4.39
CA ARG A 109 -13.46 1.40 4.85
C ARG A 109 -14.14 1.16 6.21
N LYS A 110 -14.86 0.05 6.34
CA LYS A 110 -15.21 -0.48 7.65
C LYS A 110 -13.93 -0.97 8.34
N ILE A 111 -13.52 -0.27 9.40
CA ILE A 111 -12.31 -0.62 10.15
C ILE A 111 -12.47 -2.02 10.73
N LYS A 112 -11.52 -2.91 10.42
CA LYS A 112 -11.49 -4.26 10.98
C LYS A 112 -11.11 -4.19 12.46
N PRO A 113 -11.83 -4.85 13.37
CA PRO A 113 -11.41 -4.98 14.77
C PRO A 113 -9.97 -5.50 14.88
N LEU A 114 -9.19 -4.97 15.81
CA LEU A 114 -7.79 -5.39 16.03
C LEU A 114 -7.67 -6.90 16.24
N LYS A 115 -8.59 -7.50 16.99
CA LYS A 115 -8.66 -8.95 17.25
C LYS A 115 -8.76 -9.81 15.99
N ASP A 116 -9.26 -9.25 14.89
CA ASP A 116 -9.37 -9.98 13.62
C ASP A 116 -8.04 -9.97 12.85
N LEU A 117 -7.17 -8.99 13.12
CA LEU A 117 -5.90 -8.76 12.43
C LEU A 117 -4.74 -9.56 13.01
N TYR A 118 -4.85 -10.11 14.22
CA TYR A 118 -3.79 -10.94 14.79
C TYR A 118 -4.31 -12.17 15.55
N VAL A 119 -3.42 -13.11 15.83
CA VAL A 119 -3.59 -14.17 16.84
C VAL A 119 -2.40 -14.15 17.79
N SER A 120 -2.62 -14.57 19.03
CA SER A 120 -1.57 -14.64 20.05
C SER A 120 -1.70 -15.92 20.86
N ASP A 121 -0.58 -16.54 21.22
CA ASP A 121 -0.53 -17.65 22.20
C ASP A 121 -0.25 -17.19 23.64
N ALA A 122 0.04 -15.90 23.81
CA ALA A 122 0.39 -15.28 25.08
C ALA A 122 -0.29 -13.91 25.24
N GLU A 123 -0.12 -13.29 26.41
CA GLU A 123 -0.47 -11.89 26.59
C GLU A 123 0.37 -11.00 25.67
N THR A 124 -0.31 -10.10 24.96
CA THR A 124 0.33 -9.23 23.97
C THR A 124 0.90 -7.97 24.63
N PRO A 125 2.20 -7.67 24.46
CA PRO A 125 2.78 -6.49 25.05
C PRO A 125 2.27 -5.21 24.37
N ASN A 126 2.29 -4.09 25.10
CA ASN A 126 1.76 -2.81 24.61
C ASN A 126 2.41 -2.34 23.29
N TRP A 127 3.70 -2.60 23.10
CA TRP A 127 4.38 -2.25 21.84
C TRP A 127 3.81 -3.01 20.64
N PHE A 128 3.40 -4.27 20.83
CA PHE A 128 2.78 -5.07 19.76
C PHE A 128 1.41 -4.50 19.41
N ILE A 129 0.61 -4.16 20.43
CA ILE A 129 -0.71 -3.56 20.24
C ILE A 129 -0.61 -2.23 19.47
N LYS A 130 0.33 -1.35 19.83
CA LYS A 130 0.59 -0.11 19.08
C LYS A 130 0.97 -0.38 17.62
N GLY A 131 1.82 -1.36 17.37
CA GLY A 131 2.15 -1.79 16.00
C GLY A 131 0.90 -2.26 15.24
N MET A 132 0.02 -3.02 15.88
CA MET A 132 -1.24 -3.48 15.27
C MET A 132 -2.24 -2.34 15.03
N GLU A 133 -2.28 -1.31 15.87
CA GLU A 133 -3.06 -0.10 15.66
C GLU A 133 -2.60 0.68 14.43
N ALA A 134 -1.28 0.72 14.17
CA ALA A 134 -0.75 1.29 12.93
C ALA A 134 -1.14 0.44 11.72
N VAL A 135 -0.97 -0.89 11.79
CA VAL A 135 -1.42 -1.82 10.73
C VAL A 135 -2.90 -1.66 10.41
N GLN A 136 -3.74 -1.40 11.41
CA GLN A 136 -5.18 -1.21 11.19
C GLN A 136 -5.48 -0.02 10.26
N LYS A 137 -4.65 1.02 10.31
CA LYS A 137 -4.74 2.25 9.49
C LYS A 137 -4.13 2.10 8.10
N ALA A 138 -3.30 1.08 7.87
CA ALA A 138 -2.64 0.86 6.60
C ALA A 138 -3.66 0.77 5.43
N PRO A 139 -3.35 1.36 4.26
CA PRO A 139 -4.14 1.18 3.05
C PRO A 139 -4.04 -0.27 2.56
N SER A 140 -4.99 -0.67 1.72
CA SER A 140 -4.96 -1.98 1.07
C SER A 140 -5.86 -2.00 -0.15
N ALA A 141 -5.57 -2.88 -1.10
CA ALA A 141 -6.38 -3.04 -2.30
C ALA A 141 -7.86 -3.24 -1.92
N ILE A 142 -8.73 -2.41 -2.51
CA ILE A 142 -10.19 -2.38 -2.28
C ILE A 142 -10.57 -2.43 -0.80
N ASN A 143 -9.74 -1.82 0.06
CA ASN A 143 -9.95 -1.67 1.51
C ASN A 143 -10.12 -2.99 2.27
N ARG A 144 -9.59 -4.11 1.76
CA ARG A 144 -9.74 -5.44 2.38
C ARG A 144 -8.86 -5.67 3.60
N LEU A 145 -7.68 -5.06 3.68
CA LEU A 145 -6.61 -5.33 4.64
C LEU A 145 -6.43 -6.85 4.88
N PRO A 146 -5.96 -7.62 3.87
CA PRO A 146 -5.92 -9.08 3.88
C PRO A 146 -4.69 -9.63 4.61
N VAL A 147 -4.37 -9.11 5.81
CA VAL A 147 -3.18 -9.51 6.57
C VAL A 147 -3.55 -10.16 7.90
N LYS A 148 -2.69 -11.07 8.35
CA LYS A 148 -2.77 -11.70 9.66
C LYS A 148 -1.40 -11.68 10.33
N PHE A 149 -1.34 -11.08 11.50
CA PHE A 149 -0.16 -11.07 12.35
C PHE A 149 -0.26 -12.19 13.39
N GLU A 150 0.86 -12.79 13.75
CA GLU A 150 0.93 -13.78 14.81
C GLU A 150 1.95 -13.32 15.84
N TYR A 151 1.57 -13.29 17.11
CA TYR A 151 2.49 -13.12 18.24
C TYR A 151 2.62 -14.47 18.95
N LYS A 152 3.74 -15.14 18.76
CA LYS A 152 3.99 -16.47 19.34
C LYS A 152 5.36 -16.56 19.95
N ASN A 153 5.44 -17.00 21.21
CA ASN A 153 6.71 -17.11 21.94
C ASN A 153 7.57 -15.83 21.89
N GLY A 154 6.93 -14.64 21.96
CA GLY A 154 7.61 -13.34 21.88
C GLY A 154 8.01 -12.90 20.47
N VAL A 155 7.76 -13.71 19.45
CA VAL A 155 8.08 -13.40 18.05
C VAL A 155 6.83 -12.96 17.30
N VAL A 156 6.96 -11.88 16.53
CA VAL A 156 5.92 -11.43 15.60
C VAL A 156 6.22 -11.99 14.22
N SER A 157 5.20 -12.47 13.52
CA SER A 157 5.26 -12.73 12.08
C SER A 157 4.02 -12.17 11.39
N ALA A 158 4.12 -11.88 10.10
CA ALA A 158 3.02 -11.32 9.33
C ALA A 158 2.81 -12.14 8.05
N SER A 159 1.55 -12.39 7.72
CA SER A 159 1.16 -13.18 6.56
C SER A 159 -0.07 -12.63 5.83
N THR A 160 -0.26 -13.10 4.61
CA THR A 160 -1.46 -12.85 3.79
C THR A 160 -1.87 -14.15 3.09
N PRO A 161 -3.16 -14.33 2.72
CA PRO A 161 -3.62 -15.53 2.01
C PRO A 161 -2.90 -15.78 0.67
N ASP A 162 -2.37 -14.73 0.04
CA ASP A 162 -1.72 -14.79 -1.27
C ASP A 162 -2.61 -15.45 -2.35
N THR A 163 -3.87 -15.00 -2.39
CA THR A 163 -4.88 -15.50 -3.33
C THR A 163 -5.25 -14.45 -4.38
N MET A 164 -4.97 -13.17 -4.09
CA MET A 164 -5.31 -12.05 -4.97
C MET A 164 -4.05 -11.27 -5.37
N VAL A 165 -4.12 -10.63 -6.54
CA VAL A 165 -2.96 -10.05 -7.24
C VAL A 165 -2.14 -9.10 -6.37
N TYR A 166 -2.79 -8.37 -5.45
CA TYR A 166 -2.19 -7.33 -4.61
C TYR A 166 -1.95 -7.77 -3.15
N ASP A 167 -2.26 -9.01 -2.75
CA ASP A 167 -2.15 -9.48 -1.36
C ASP A 167 -0.73 -9.28 -0.79
N LEU A 168 0.30 -9.65 -1.56
CA LEU A 168 1.69 -9.47 -1.16
C LEU A 168 2.13 -8.00 -1.11
N ILE A 169 1.51 -7.13 -1.89
CA ILE A 169 1.74 -5.68 -1.80
C ILE A 169 1.15 -5.17 -0.49
N ASP A 170 -0.10 -5.52 -0.21
CA ASP A 170 -0.80 -5.17 1.04
C ASP A 170 -0.04 -5.70 2.28
N LEU A 171 0.62 -6.86 2.17
CA LEU A 171 1.50 -7.39 3.21
C LEU A 171 2.72 -6.47 3.45
N GLY A 172 3.39 -6.03 2.39
CA GLY A 172 4.52 -5.10 2.48
C GLY A 172 4.12 -3.76 3.13
N ILE A 173 2.98 -3.21 2.71
CA ILE A 173 2.39 -1.98 3.28
C ILE A 173 2.14 -2.19 4.80
N ALA A 174 1.46 -3.25 5.19
CA ALA A 174 1.15 -3.52 6.59
C ALA A 174 2.42 -3.71 7.45
N LYS A 175 3.41 -4.43 6.92
CA LYS A 175 4.71 -4.63 7.60
C LYS A 175 5.41 -3.29 7.87
N VAL A 176 5.36 -2.33 6.95
CA VAL A 176 5.95 -0.98 7.14
C VAL A 176 5.29 -0.24 8.29
N HIS A 177 3.96 -0.17 8.32
CA HIS A 177 3.23 0.53 9.39
C HIS A 177 3.58 -0.02 10.78
N PHE A 178 3.67 -1.35 10.90
CA PHE A 178 4.12 -2.00 12.13
C PHE A 178 5.56 -1.63 12.47
N SER A 179 6.46 -1.77 11.50
CA SER A 179 7.91 -1.57 11.66
C SER A 179 8.26 -0.15 12.10
N LEU A 180 7.70 0.86 11.44
CA LEU A 180 7.92 2.28 11.78
C LEU A 180 7.41 2.64 13.17
N THR A 181 6.32 2.02 13.61
CA THR A 181 5.73 2.28 14.94
C THR A 181 6.50 1.60 16.06
N VAL A 182 7.03 0.40 15.82
CA VAL A 182 7.67 -0.43 16.85
C VAL A 182 9.19 -0.23 16.92
N GLY A 183 9.83 0.14 15.81
CA GLY A 183 11.29 0.18 15.66
C GLY A 183 11.85 -1.21 15.33
N GLY A 184 12.20 -1.43 14.06
CA GLY A 184 12.71 -2.71 13.55
C GLY A 184 12.26 -2.96 12.11
N HIS A 185 12.38 -4.20 11.65
CA HIS A 185 11.98 -4.60 10.31
C HIS A 185 11.48 -6.05 10.26
N PHE A 186 10.78 -6.43 9.18
CA PHE A 186 10.43 -7.82 8.93
C PHE A 186 11.40 -8.46 7.95
N GLU A 187 11.65 -9.76 8.12
CA GLU A 187 12.16 -10.61 7.05
C GLU A 187 11.23 -10.52 5.83
N LEU A 188 11.81 -10.54 4.63
CA LEU A 188 11.06 -10.64 3.39
C LEU A 188 10.38 -12.00 3.29
N GLY A 189 9.22 -12.01 2.66
CA GLY A 189 8.40 -13.19 2.42
C GLY A 189 7.15 -13.26 3.28
N ASN A 190 6.20 -14.04 2.80
CA ASN A 190 5.00 -14.39 3.55
C ASN A 190 5.42 -15.18 4.82
N LYS A 191 4.87 -14.81 5.98
CA LYS A 191 5.27 -15.32 7.31
C LYS A 191 6.67 -14.88 7.78
N GLY A 192 7.28 -13.88 7.14
CA GLY A 192 8.53 -13.28 7.62
C GLY A 192 8.39 -12.79 9.06
N LYS A 193 9.44 -12.98 9.86
CA LYS A 193 9.47 -12.60 11.28
C LYS A 193 9.90 -11.15 11.45
N PHE A 194 9.40 -10.52 12.51
CA PHE A 194 9.85 -9.21 12.93
C PHE A 194 11.16 -9.32 13.70
N ILE A 195 12.12 -8.49 13.34
CA ILE A 195 13.41 -8.29 14.00
C ILE A 195 13.36 -6.89 14.58
N LYS A 196 13.27 -6.83 15.91
CA LYS A 196 13.23 -5.56 16.64
C LYS A 196 14.64 -4.98 16.74
N GLU A 197 14.76 -3.67 16.57
CA GLU A 197 16.01 -2.90 16.71
C GLU A 197 16.11 -2.18 18.07
#